data_AF-A0A672F5X5-F1
#
_entry.id   AF-A0A672F5X5-F1
#
_cell.length_a   1.000
_cell.length_b   1.000
_cell.length_c   1.000
_cell.angle_alpha   90.00
_cell.angle_beta   90.00
_cell.angle_gamma   90.00
#
_symmetry.space_group_name_H-M   'P 1'
#
loop_
_entity.id
_entity.type
_entity.pdbx_description
1 polymer ?
#
loop_
_entity_poly.entity_id
_entity_poly.type
_entity_poly.pdbx_seq_one_letter_code
_entity_poly.pdbx_strand_id
1 'polypeptide(L)'
;MKVRSSVFASFILIFEVVGIALFLRGFFPVPVKSSFSSKSSLSDQPKEPLAGDAPNSSRLPQPLFKRVVIMLVDALREDFVLGPSGRMYMPYTRHLVEKGSSQSFVAKARPPTVTMPRIKALTTGSIPGFIDVVMNLNSPALLEDNLIWQAKTAGKRIVFYGDDTWVRLFPKHFMEYDGTTSFFVSDYTEKKAMKVKSSLNQENKKLKKLQ
;
A
#
# COMPACT_ATOMS: atom_id res chain seq x y z
N MET A 1 -8.69 47.51 39.49
CA MET A 1 -8.40 47.88 38.08
C MET A 1 -9.50 47.30 37.20
N LYS A 2 -10.35 48.12 36.57
CA LYS A 2 -11.39 47.65 35.64
C LYS A 2 -10.74 47.39 34.28
N VAL A 3 -10.50 46.12 33.96
CA VAL A 3 -10.03 45.74 32.62
C VAL A 3 -11.13 46.17 31.63
N ARG A 4 -10.77 46.99 30.64
CA ARG A 4 -11.73 47.40 29.60
C ARG A 4 -12.25 46.14 28.92
N SER A 5 -13.58 46.03 28.77
CA SER A 5 -14.25 44.84 28.21
C SER A 5 -13.63 44.37 26.87
N SER A 6 -13.14 45.31 26.05
CA SER A 6 -12.38 45.02 24.83
C SER A 6 -11.08 44.22 25.07
N VAL A 7 -10.30 44.53 26.11
CA VAL A 7 -9.07 43.80 26.42
C VAL A 7 -9.38 42.37 26.85
N PHE A 8 -10.43 42.18 27.64
CA PHE A 8 -10.90 40.86 28.06
C PHE A 8 -11.39 40.01 26.85
N ALA A 9 -12.15 40.61 25.94
CA ALA A 9 -12.60 39.94 24.71
C ALA A 9 -11.41 39.53 23.82
N SER A 10 -10.39 40.38 23.68
CA SER A 10 -9.18 40.04 22.93
C SER A 10 -8.43 38.85 23.55
N PHE A 11 -8.36 38.75 24.87
CA PHE A 11 -7.74 37.59 25.53
C PHE A 11 -8.51 36.29 25.26
N ILE A 12 -9.85 36.31 25.31
CA ILE A 12 -10.68 35.14 24.99
C ILE A 12 -10.43 34.68 23.55
N LEU A 13 -10.40 35.62 22.60
CA LEU A 13 -10.18 35.29 21.19
C LEU A 13 -8.78 34.67 20.98
N ILE A 14 -7.76 35.17 21.66
CA ILE A 14 -6.42 34.58 21.63
C ILE A 14 -6.44 33.14 22.17
N PHE A 15 -7.09 32.91 23.32
CA PHE A 15 -7.21 31.55 23.89
C PHE A 15 -7.97 30.59 22.97
N GLU A 16 -9.01 31.07 22.29
CA GLU A 16 -9.77 30.27 21.33
C GLU A 16 -8.91 29.90 20.10
N VAL A 17 -8.19 30.86 19.54
CA VAL A 17 -7.26 30.60 18.43
C VAL A 17 -6.14 29.63 18.84
N VAL A 18 -5.58 29.79 20.05
CA VAL A 18 -4.58 28.86 20.60
C VAL A 18 -5.19 27.47 20.83
N GLY A 19 -6.41 27.38 21.35
CA GLY A 19 -7.13 26.12 21.55
C GLY A 19 -7.39 25.39 20.22
N ILE A 20 -7.83 26.12 19.20
CA ILE A 20 -8.00 25.60 17.84
C ILE A 20 -6.64 25.14 17.28
N ALA A 21 -5.57 25.91 17.45
CA ALA A 21 -4.25 25.52 16.98
C ALA A 21 -3.72 24.24 17.66
N LEU A 22 -3.93 24.10 18.98
CA LEU A 22 -3.57 22.90 19.74
C LEU A 22 -4.43 21.69 19.32
N PHE A 23 -5.74 21.90 19.13
CA PHE A 23 -6.65 20.87 18.63
C PHE A 23 -6.23 20.40 17.23
N LEU A 24 -5.99 21.32 16.30
CA LEU A 24 -5.57 20.98 14.95
C LEU A 24 -4.23 20.24 14.96
N ARG A 25 -3.26 20.66 15.80
CA ARG A 25 -1.97 19.99 15.93
C ARG A 25 -2.08 18.59 16.53
N GLY A 26 -2.98 18.38 17.50
CA GLY A 26 -3.15 17.10 18.19
C GLY A 26 -4.04 16.11 17.43
N PHE A 27 -5.11 16.60 16.81
CA PHE A 27 -6.09 15.80 16.06
C PHE A 27 -5.60 15.48 14.64
N PHE A 28 -4.90 16.41 14.01
CA PHE A 28 -4.21 16.20 12.74
C PHE A 28 -2.70 16.20 13.01
N PRO A 29 -2.14 15.12 13.56
CA PRO A 29 -0.69 14.99 13.60
C PRO A 29 -0.23 15.03 12.14
N VAL A 30 0.37 16.15 11.74
CA VAL A 30 1.07 16.24 10.46
C VAL A 30 2.05 15.07 10.47
N PRO A 31 1.94 14.10 9.54
CA PRO A 31 2.80 12.94 9.58
C PRO A 31 4.23 13.45 9.52
N VAL A 32 4.96 13.39 10.64
CA VAL A 32 6.31 13.94 10.79
C VAL A 32 7.27 13.26 9.81
N LYS A 33 6.88 12.10 9.28
CA LYS A 33 7.55 11.37 8.19
C LYS A 33 7.38 11.99 6.81
N SER A 34 6.36 12.82 6.57
CA SER A 34 6.17 13.54 5.31
C SER A 34 7.07 14.77 5.19
N SER A 35 7.49 15.35 6.33
CA SER A 35 8.38 16.52 6.36
C SER A 35 9.86 16.17 6.21
N PHE A 36 10.24 14.93 6.53
CA PHE A 36 11.59 14.42 6.28
C PHE A 36 11.53 13.52 5.04
N SER A 37 11.99 14.05 3.91
CA SER A 37 12.29 13.34 2.66
C SER A 37 13.43 12.30 2.83
N SER A 38 13.46 11.59 3.96
CA SER A 38 14.41 10.52 4.22
C SER A 38 13.79 9.24 3.70
N LYS A 39 14.15 8.90 2.46
CA LYS A 39 13.82 7.59 1.89
C LYS A 39 14.64 6.53 2.61
N SER A 40 14.03 5.39 2.89
CA SER A 40 14.70 4.34 3.66
C SER A 40 15.98 3.89 2.94
N SER A 41 17.03 3.74 3.74
CA SER A 41 18.33 3.28 3.30
C SER A 41 18.56 1.85 3.80
N LEU A 42 19.55 1.15 3.23
CA LEU A 42 19.89 -0.21 3.67
C LEU A 42 20.33 -0.29 5.14
N SER A 43 20.73 0.82 5.74
CA SER A 43 21.05 0.93 7.17
C SER A 43 19.82 1.00 8.09
N ASP A 44 18.63 1.28 7.56
CA ASP A 44 17.39 1.43 8.34
C ASP A 44 16.62 0.12 8.53
N GLN A 45 17.29 -1.03 8.42
CA GLN A 45 16.62 -2.33 8.49
C GLN A 45 15.98 -2.57 9.86
N PRO A 46 14.70 -3.00 9.90
CA PRO A 46 14.13 -3.49 11.13
C PRO A 46 14.93 -4.71 11.61
N LYS A 47 15.14 -4.82 12.91
CA LYS A 47 15.71 -6.03 13.50
C LYS A 47 14.80 -7.20 13.12
N GLU A 48 15.37 -8.22 12.47
CA GLU A 48 14.64 -9.43 12.10
C GLU A 48 13.89 -9.98 13.33
N PRO A 49 12.66 -10.51 13.16
CA PRO A 49 11.90 -11.10 14.25
C PRO A 49 12.75 -12.17 14.94
N LEU A 50 12.87 -12.09 16.27
CA LEU A 50 13.70 -12.94 17.14
C LEU A 50 13.28 -14.43 17.05
N ALA A 51 13.67 -15.08 15.97
CA ALA A 51 13.63 -16.53 15.79
C ALA A 51 15.02 -17.00 15.33
N GLY A 52 16.05 -16.63 16.09
CA GLY A 52 17.44 -17.01 15.85
C GLY A 52 18.44 -16.01 16.42
N ASP A 53 19.69 -16.47 16.59
CA ASP A 53 20.81 -15.59 16.91
C ASP A 53 20.94 -14.49 15.85
N ALA A 54 21.30 -13.28 16.28
CA ALA A 54 21.52 -12.16 15.37
C ALA A 54 22.58 -12.58 14.34
N PRO A 55 22.32 -12.44 13.03
CA PRO A 55 23.31 -12.81 12.03
C PRO A 55 24.57 -11.98 12.25
N ASN A 56 25.72 -12.64 12.44
CA ASN A 56 27.06 -12.03 12.53
C ASN A 56 27.51 -11.31 11.25
N SER A 57 26.60 -11.12 10.28
CA SER A 57 26.88 -10.50 8.99
C SER A 57 25.94 -9.33 8.76
N SER A 58 26.52 -8.17 8.47
CA SER A 58 25.82 -6.98 7.96
C SER A 58 25.44 -7.11 6.47
N ARG A 59 25.71 -8.27 5.85
CA ARG A 59 25.47 -8.47 4.42
C ARG A 59 24.06 -9.00 4.19
N LEU A 60 23.36 -8.36 3.25
CA LEU A 60 22.07 -8.82 2.76
C LEU A 60 22.11 -10.30 2.34
N PRO A 61 21.15 -11.14 2.78
CA PRO A 61 21.03 -12.48 2.27
C PRO A 61 20.80 -12.42 0.75
N GLN A 62 21.36 -13.40 0.04
CA GLN A 62 21.11 -13.47 -1.40
C GLN A 62 19.62 -13.77 -1.63
N PRO A 63 18.99 -13.09 -2.61
CA PRO A 63 17.58 -13.30 -2.88
C PRO A 63 17.34 -14.73 -3.37
N LEU A 64 16.53 -15.50 -2.64
CA LEU A 64 16.14 -16.85 -3.06
C LEU A 64 15.40 -16.85 -4.40
N PHE A 65 14.62 -15.80 -4.66
CA PHE A 65 13.80 -15.66 -5.86
C PHE A 65 14.26 -14.49 -6.72
N LYS A 66 14.39 -14.72 -8.01
CA LYS A 66 14.74 -13.67 -9.00
C LYS A 66 13.54 -12.83 -9.43
N ARG A 67 12.32 -13.32 -9.22
CA ARG A 67 11.06 -12.70 -9.67
C ARG A 67 10.01 -12.86 -8.58
N VAL A 68 9.18 -11.83 -8.43
CA VAL A 68 8.08 -11.79 -7.45
C VAL A 68 6.84 -11.31 -8.17
N VAL A 69 5.70 -11.94 -7.86
CA VAL A 69 4.37 -11.50 -8.32
C VAL A 69 3.58 -11.11 -7.08
N ILE A 70 3.13 -9.85 -7.03
CA ILE A 70 2.22 -9.36 -6.00
C ILE A 70 0.83 -9.31 -6.64
N MET A 71 -0.08 -10.14 -6.15
CA MET A 71 -1.48 -10.16 -6.58
C MET A 71 -2.35 -9.56 -5.49
N LEU A 72 -3.05 -8.48 -5.80
CA LEU A 72 -4.06 -7.90 -4.91
C LEU A 72 -5.45 -8.20 -5.46
N VAL A 73 -6.28 -8.84 -4.64
CA VAL A 73 -7.68 -9.12 -4.97
C VAL A 73 -8.55 -8.25 -4.08
N ASP A 74 -9.31 -7.35 -4.69
CA ASP A 74 -10.24 -6.49 -3.95
C ASP A 74 -11.38 -7.31 -3.36
N ALA A 75 -11.86 -6.91 -2.17
CA ALA A 75 -12.92 -7.55 -1.42
C ALA A 75 -12.75 -9.07 -1.15
N LEU A 76 -11.52 -9.59 -1.17
CA LEU A 76 -11.24 -10.99 -0.80
C LEU A 76 -11.27 -11.17 0.72
N ARG A 77 -12.43 -11.56 1.23
CA ARG A 77 -12.61 -11.92 2.65
C ARG A 77 -11.98 -13.26 2.96
N GLU A 78 -11.59 -13.46 4.21
CA GLU A 78 -10.94 -14.71 4.64
C GLU A 78 -11.82 -15.96 4.47
N ASP A 79 -13.14 -15.83 4.65
CA ASP A 79 -14.09 -16.95 4.58
C ASP A 79 -14.25 -17.52 3.16
N PHE A 80 -13.90 -16.76 2.13
CA PHE A 80 -13.87 -17.25 0.74
C PHE A 80 -12.76 -18.26 0.49
N VAL A 81 -11.71 -18.27 1.30
CA VAL A 81 -10.56 -19.17 1.13
C VAL A 81 -10.41 -20.11 2.33
N LEU A 82 -10.45 -19.55 3.54
CA LEU A 82 -10.20 -20.28 4.78
C LEU A 82 -11.48 -20.85 5.41
N GLY A 83 -12.65 -20.31 5.04
CA GLY A 83 -13.94 -20.74 5.56
C GLY A 83 -14.40 -22.12 5.06
N PRO A 84 -15.53 -22.64 5.59
CA PRO A 84 -16.04 -23.97 5.25
C PRO A 84 -16.30 -24.16 3.74
N SER A 85 -16.78 -23.11 3.08
CA SER A 85 -17.07 -23.09 1.65
C SER A 85 -15.85 -22.75 0.79
N GLY A 86 -14.65 -22.60 1.36
CA GLY A 86 -13.45 -22.20 0.62
C GLY A 86 -13.06 -23.16 -0.52
N ARG A 87 -13.35 -24.46 -0.36
CA ARG A 87 -13.18 -25.47 -1.43
C ARG A 87 -14.10 -25.24 -2.62
N MET A 88 -15.26 -24.61 -2.41
CA MET A 88 -16.23 -24.29 -3.46
C MET A 88 -15.82 -23.02 -4.20
N TYR A 89 -15.44 -21.96 -3.48
CA TYR A 89 -15.12 -20.66 -4.08
C TYR A 89 -13.70 -20.59 -4.66
N MET A 90 -12.70 -21.15 -3.96
CA MET A 90 -11.29 -21.12 -4.37
C MET A 90 -10.60 -22.48 -4.18
N PRO A 91 -11.00 -23.52 -4.95
CA PRO A 91 -10.50 -24.89 -4.78
C PRO A 91 -8.97 -24.99 -4.88
N TYR A 92 -8.37 -24.29 -5.85
CA TYR A 92 -6.92 -24.31 -6.05
C TYR A 92 -6.15 -23.65 -4.90
N THR A 93 -6.54 -22.44 -4.52
CA THR A 93 -5.91 -21.72 -3.39
C THR A 93 -6.07 -22.53 -2.11
N ARG A 94 -7.27 -23.04 -1.84
CA ARG A 94 -7.53 -23.88 -0.66
C ARG A 94 -6.67 -25.13 -0.64
N HIS A 95 -6.49 -25.80 -1.78
CA HIS A 95 -5.63 -26.97 -1.89
C HIS A 95 -4.16 -26.65 -1.55
N LEU A 96 -3.63 -25.49 -1.98
CA LEU A 96 -2.27 -25.07 -1.65
C LEU A 96 -2.09 -24.83 -0.14
N VAL A 97 -3.09 -24.23 0.51
CA VAL A 97 -3.10 -24.02 1.97
C VAL A 97 -3.11 -25.37 2.69
N GLU A 98 -4.02 -26.28 2.33
CA GLU A 98 -4.15 -27.59 2.97
C GLU A 98 -2.91 -28.49 2.79
N LYS A 99 -2.23 -28.37 1.65
CA LYS A 99 -0.98 -29.09 1.37
C LYS A 99 0.23 -28.56 2.16
N GLY A 100 0.10 -27.41 2.85
CA GLY A 100 1.22 -26.76 3.53
C GLY A 100 2.25 -26.17 2.57
N SER A 101 1.89 -25.97 1.29
CA SER A 101 2.77 -25.39 0.26
C SER A 101 2.69 -23.86 0.20
N SER A 102 1.94 -23.24 1.12
CA SER A 102 1.78 -21.79 1.22
C SER A 102 1.69 -21.36 2.68
N GLN A 103 2.24 -20.19 3.00
CA GLN A 103 2.01 -19.53 4.28
C GLN A 103 0.81 -18.58 4.17
N SER A 104 -0.17 -18.73 5.06
CA SER A 104 -1.41 -17.94 5.03
C SER A 104 -1.58 -17.14 6.32
N PHE A 105 -2.09 -15.92 6.20
CA PHE A 105 -2.35 -15.03 7.33
C PHE A 105 -3.67 -14.31 7.15
N VAL A 106 -4.38 -14.06 8.25
CA VAL A 106 -5.62 -13.26 8.26
C VAL A 106 -5.29 -11.85 8.73
N ALA A 107 -5.39 -10.88 7.81
CA ALA A 107 -5.21 -9.48 8.12
C ALA A 107 -6.55 -8.82 8.49
N LYS A 108 -6.66 -8.28 9.70
CA LYS A 108 -7.86 -7.54 10.13
C LYS A 108 -7.78 -6.08 9.64
N ALA A 109 -8.60 -5.73 8.66
CA ALA A 109 -8.74 -4.36 8.20
C ALA A 109 -9.67 -3.58 9.14
N ARG A 110 -9.16 -2.50 9.78
CA ARG A 110 -10.00 -1.53 10.51
C ARG A 110 -10.70 -0.58 9.51
N PRO A 111 -11.86 0.01 9.79
CA PRO A 111 -12.40 1.10 8.96
C PRO A 111 -11.42 2.29 8.87
N PRO A 112 -11.42 3.12 7.80
CA PRO A 112 -12.25 3.07 6.59
C PRO A 112 -11.69 2.12 5.50
N THR A 113 -12.57 1.55 4.68
CA THR A 113 -12.24 0.60 3.60
C THR A 113 -12.11 1.27 2.24
N VAL A 114 -11.53 2.48 2.19
CA VAL A 114 -11.29 3.19 0.92
C VAL A 114 -10.04 2.61 0.24
N THR A 115 -10.10 2.37 -1.07
CA THR A 115 -9.06 1.68 -1.85
C THR A 115 -7.72 2.41 -1.83
N MET A 116 -7.69 3.74 -2.05
CA MET A 116 -6.44 4.50 -2.14
C MET A 116 -5.64 4.55 -0.82
N PRO A 117 -6.24 4.86 0.35
CA PRO A 117 -5.55 4.75 1.64
C PRO A 117 -4.99 3.35 1.92
N ARG A 118 -5.65 2.29 1.44
CA ARG A 118 -5.17 0.91 1.59
C ARG A 118 -3.97 0.61 0.70
N ILE A 119 -3.99 1.06 -0.55
CA ILE A 119 -2.82 0.95 -1.44
C ILE A 119 -1.63 1.70 -0.85
N LYS A 120 -1.85 2.92 -0.31
CA LYS A 120 -0.80 3.67 0.40
C LYS A 120 -0.25 2.85 1.57
N ALA A 121 -1.11 2.33 2.44
CA ALA A 121 -0.69 1.53 3.58
C ALA A 121 0.10 0.27 3.19
N LEU A 122 -0.34 -0.42 2.13
CA LEU A 122 0.33 -1.62 1.61
C LEU A 122 1.71 -1.33 1.03
N THR A 123 1.89 -0.16 0.40
CA THR A 123 3.12 0.17 -0.31
C THR A 123 4.12 0.93 0.55
N THR A 124 3.67 1.70 1.55
CA THR A 124 4.54 2.46 2.48
C THR A 124 4.71 1.77 3.83
N GLY A 125 3.88 0.78 4.17
CA GLY A 125 3.85 0.17 5.50
C GLY A 125 3.35 1.12 6.61
N SER A 126 2.82 2.29 6.25
CA SER A 126 2.35 3.29 7.21
C SER A 126 0.83 3.22 7.40
N ILE A 127 0.37 3.54 8.61
CA ILE A 127 -1.07 3.60 8.91
C ILE A 127 -1.62 4.88 8.25
N PRO A 128 -2.64 4.80 7.38
CA PRO A 128 -3.18 5.96 6.72
C PRO A 128 -3.92 6.85 7.73
N GLY A 129 -3.56 8.12 7.78
CA GLY A 129 -4.23 9.13 8.61
C GLY A 129 -5.44 9.74 7.91
N PHE A 130 -6.31 10.39 8.68
CA PHE A 130 -7.46 11.12 8.10
C PHE A 130 -7.00 12.25 7.16
N ILE A 131 -5.88 12.91 7.47
CA ILE A 131 -5.28 13.95 6.62
C ILE A 131 -4.87 13.43 5.25
N ASP A 132 -4.45 12.16 5.15
CA ASP A 132 -4.08 11.55 3.88
C ASP A 132 -5.28 11.49 2.93
N VAL A 133 -6.48 11.24 3.45
CA VAL A 133 -7.71 11.20 2.65
C VAL A 133 -8.00 12.57 2.04
N VAL A 134 -7.79 13.66 2.80
CA VAL A 134 -8.01 15.03 2.35
C VAL A 134 -6.94 15.48 1.34
N MET A 135 -5.66 15.21 1.63
CA MET A 135 -4.55 15.60 0.76
C MET A 135 -4.59 14.86 -0.59
N ASN A 136 -5.05 13.60 -0.59
CA ASN A 136 -5.20 12.79 -1.80
C ASN A 136 -6.31 13.28 -2.75
N LEU A 137 -7.23 14.14 -2.30
CA LEU A 137 -8.22 14.75 -3.19
C LEU A 137 -7.60 15.75 -4.18
N ASN A 138 -6.46 16.35 -3.83
CA ASN A 138 -5.86 17.43 -4.60
C ASN A 138 -4.68 16.97 -5.49
N SER A 139 -3.99 15.89 -5.11
CA SER A 139 -2.95 15.27 -5.93
C SER A 139 -2.84 13.78 -5.60
N PRO A 140 -3.12 12.87 -6.53
CA PRO A 140 -3.11 11.44 -6.26
C PRO A 140 -1.70 10.84 -6.23
N ALA A 141 -0.65 11.57 -6.60
CA ALA A 141 0.70 11.02 -6.71
C ALA A 141 1.32 10.77 -5.33
N LEU A 142 1.78 9.55 -5.07
CA LEU A 142 2.43 9.19 -3.82
C LEU A 142 3.91 9.57 -3.85
N LEU A 143 4.28 10.61 -3.10
CA LEU A 143 5.65 11.13 -3.03
C LEU A 143 6.51 10.49 -1.93
N GLU A 144 5.85 9.86 -0.95
CA GLU A 144 6.50 9.19 0.18
C GLU A 144 7.31 7.96 -0.26
N ASP A 145 8.24 7.54 0.60
CA ASP A 145 8.96 6.29 0.38
C ASP A 145 8.01 5.10 0.34
N ASN A 146 8.16 4.27 -0.68
CA ASN A 146 7.28 3.14 -0.93
C ASN A 146 8.00 2.02 -1.68
N LEU A 147 7.46 0.81 -1.58
CA LEU A 147 8.01 -0.40 -2.18
C LEU A 147 8.28 -0.27 -3.69
N ILE A 148 7.38 0.39 -4.42
CA ILE A 148 7.49 0.54 -5.88
C ILE A 148 8.62 1.51 -6.24
N TRP A 149 8.71 2.62 -5.52
CA TRP A 149 9.81 3.58 -5.66
C TRP A 149 11.16 2.93 -5.36
N GLN A 150 11.27 2.20 -4.24
CA GLN A 150 12.50 1.49 -3.86
C GLN A 150 12.92 0.45 -4.90
N ALA A 151 11.97 -0.34 -5.41
CA ALA A 151 12.24 -1.32 -6.46
C ALA A 151 12.74 -0.64 -7.75
N LYS A 152 12.16 0.48 -8.14
CA LYS A 152 12.59 1.24 -9.32
C LYS A 152 14.00 1.81 -9.14
N THR A 153 14.28 2.43 -7.99
CA THR A 153 15.61 2.99 -7.67
C THR A 153 16.68 1.90 -7.61
N ALA A 154 16.31 0.68 -7.19
CA ALA A 154 17.17 -0.49 -7.26
C ALA A 154 17.31 -1.11 -8.67
N GLY A 155 16.85 -0.42 -9.72
CA GLY A 155 16.97 -0.85 -11.11
C GLY A 155 16.10 -2.07 -11.46
N LYS A 156 15.07 -2.39 -10.67
CA LYS A 156 14.20 -3.53 -10.94
C LYS A 156 13.20 -3.18 -12.05
N ARG A 157 12.88 -4.19 -12.88
CA ARG A 157 11.82 -4.10 -13.87
C ARG A 157 10.47 -4.33 -13.18
N ILE A 158 9.58 -3.36 -13.27
CA ILE A 158 8.24 -3.41 -12.67
C ILE A 158 7.21 -3.34 -13.78
N VAL A 159 6.33 -4.34 -13.84
CA VAL A 159 5.23 -4.43 -14.78
C VAL A 159 3.93 -4.48 -13.99
N PHE A 160 2.94 -3.68 -14.38
CA PHE A 160 1.68 -3.54 -13.67
C PHE A 160 0.48 -3.84 -14.55
N TYR A 161 -0.45 -4.67 -14.05
CA TYR A 161 -1.72 -4.95 -14.71
C TYR A 161 -2.83 -4.74 -13.69
N GLY A 162 -3.75 -3.80 -13.94
CA GLY A 162 -4.81 -3.52 -12.99
C GLY A 162 -5.53 -2.20 -13.19
N ASP A 163 -5.95 -1.61 -12.08
CA ASP A 163 -6.75 -0.40 -12.05
C ASP A 163 -5.93 0.89 -12.24
N ASP A 164 -6.49 1.88 -12.94
CA ASP A 164 -5.86 3.18 -13.19
C ASP A 164 -5.45 3.94 -11.92
N THR A 165 -6.08 3.66 -10.78
CA THR A 165 -5.72 4.26 -9.48
C THR A 165 -4.24 4.04 -9.16
N TRP A 166 -3.69 2.87 -9.46
CA TRP A 166 -2.27 2.58 -9.25
C TRP A 166 -1.36 3.38 -10.19
N VAL A 167 -1.76 3.53 -11.45
CA VAL A 167 -1.00 4.31 -12.44
C VAL A 167 -0.95 5.79 -12.03
N ARG A 168 -2.06 6.32 -11.48
CA ARG A 168 -2.12 7.68 -10.93
C ARG A 168 -1.32 7.85 -9.65
N LEU A 169 -1.31 6.85 -8.77
CA LEU A 169 -0.53 6.86 -7.52
C LEU A 169 0.98 6.78 -7.78
N PHE A 170 1.41 6.01 -8.77
CA PHE A 170 2.83 5.74 -9.05
C PHE A 170 3.22 6.17 -10.48
N PRO A 171 3.10 7.46 -10.82
CA PRO A 171 3.34 7.92 -12.19
C PRO A 171 4.79 7.65 -12.59
N LYS A 172 5.00 7.14 -13.81
CA LYS A 172 6.33 6.79 -14.38
C LYS A 172 7.09 5.71 -13.62
N HIS A 173 6.47 4.96 -12.69
CA HIS A 173 7.18 3.91 -11.97
C HIS A 173 7.16 2.55 -12.67
N PHE A 174 6.17 2.32 -13.51
CA PHE A 174 5.99 1.08 -14.27
C PHE A 174 6.65 1.18 -15.64
N MET A 175 7.36 0.13 -16.04
CA MET A 175 7.97 0.01 -17.37
C MET A 175 6.91 -0.31 -18.43
N GLU A 176 6.00 -1.23 -18.08
CA GLU A 176 4.83 -1.59 -18.87
C GLU A 176 3.62 -1.56 -17.93
N TYR A 177 2.52 -0.97 -18.39
CA TYR A 177 1.26 -0.98 -17.66
C TYR A 177 0.04 -1.05 -18.59
N ASP A 178 -0.98 -1.79 -18.19
CA ASP A 178 -2.31 -1.83 -18.83
C ASP A 178 -3.34 -1.43 -17.77
N GLY A 179 -3.73 -0.16 -17.80
CA GLY A 179 -4.68 0.44 -16.87
C GLY A 179 -6.12 0.21 -17.32
N THR A 180 -6.99 -0.18 -16.38
CA THR A 180 -8.43 -0.32 -16.60
C THR A 180 -9.19 0.66 -15.72
N THR A 181 -10.26 1.25 -16.27
CA THR A 181 -11.10 2.22 -15.55
C THR A 181 -12.00 1.51 -14.53
N SER A 182 -11.94 1.94 -13.26
CA SER A 182 -12.60 1.31 -12.10
C SER A 182 -14.13 1.32 -12.12
N PHE A 183 -14.75 2.25 -12.87
CA PHE A 183 -16.16 2.62 -12.71
C PHE A 183 -17.13 2.02 -13.74
N PHE A 184 -16.64 1.26 -14.71
CA PHE A 184 -17.49 0.49 -15.64
C PHE A 184 -17.17 -1.00 -15.53
N VAL A 185 -17.72 -1.63 -14.50
CA VAL A 185 -17.86 -3.09 -14.43
C VAL A 185 -19.27 -3.44 -14.95
N SER A 186 -19.47 -3.26 -16.26
CA SER A 186 -20.64 -3.78 -16.96
C SER A 186 -20.44 -5.22 -17.42
N ASP A 187 -19.25 -5.78 -17.26
CA ASP A 187 -18.91 -7.05 -17.89
C ASP A 187 -18.10 -7.94 -16.93
N TYR A 188 -18.83 -8.81 -16.22
CA TYR A 188 -18.30 -9.89 -15.40
C TYR A 188 -17.78 -11.07 -16.25
N THR A 189 -17.66 -10.91 -17.57
CA THR A 189 -17.33 -12.03 -18.45
C THR A 189 -15.84 -12.32 -18.51
N GLU A 190 -15.57 -13.63 -18.63
CA GLU A 190 -14.34 -14.39 -18.90
C GLU A 190 -13.18 -13.66 -19.62
N LYS A 191 -13.50 -12.64 -20.42
CA LYS A 191 -12.58 -11.85 -21.25
C LYS A 191 -11.51 -11.11 -20.43
N LYS A 192 -11.84 -10.51 -19.27
CA LYS A 192 -10.82 -9.80 -18.45
C LYS A 192 -9.81 -10.76 -17.82
N ALA A 193 -10.29 -11.87 -17.26
CA ALA A 193 -9.42 -12.91 -16.71
C ALA A 193 -8.54 -13.56 -17.79
N MET A 194 -9.10 -13.80 -18.98
CA MET A 194 -8.32 -14.26 -20.14
C MET A 194 -7.28 -13.24 -20.57
N LYS A 195 -7.58 -11.93 -20.58
CA LYS A 195 -6.62 -10.86 -20.94
C LYS A 195 -5.43 -10.83 -19.98
N VAL A 196 -5.68 -10.84 -18.66
CA VAL A 196 -4.59 -10.88 -17.67
C VAL A 196 -3.76 -12.16 -17.83
N LYS A 197 -4.42 -13.31 -17.99
CA LYS A 197 -3.75 -14.60 -18.20
C LYS A 197 -2.93 -14.63 -19.49
N SER A 198 -3.43 -14.05 -20.58
CA SER A 198 -2.71 -13.96 -21.85
C SER A 198 -1.50 -13.05 -21.76
N SER A 199 -1.63 -11.89 -21.10
CA SER A 199 -0.53 -10.94 -20.91
C SER A 199 0.57 -11.55 -20.05
N LEU A 200 0.22 -12.19 -18.92
CA LEU A 200 1.17 -12.92 -18.07
C LEU A 200 1.87 -14.06 -18.82
N ASN A 201 1.14 -14.81 -19.65
CA ASN A 201 1.73 -15.89 -20.44
C ASN A 201 2.67 -15.36 -21.54
N GLN A 202 2.33 -14.26 -22.19
CA GLN A 202 3.16 -13.63 -23.20
C GLN A 202 4.45 -13.06 -22.58
N GLU A 203 4.34 -12.41 -21.42
CA GLU A 203 5.47 -11.92 -20.64
C GLU A 203 6.38 -13.08 -20.19
N ASN A 204 5.81 -14.14 -19.61
CA ASN A 204 6.58 -15.33 -19.22
C ASN A 204 7.32 -15.96 -20.40
N LYS A 205 6.72 -15.97 -21.59
CA LYS A 205 7.38 -16.43 -22.82
C LYS A 205 8.51 -15.50 -23.26
N LYS A 206 8.31 -14.18 -23.28
CA LYS A 206 9.37 -13.20 -23.59
C LYS A 206 10.56 -13.33 -22.64
N LEU A 207 10.27 -13.48 -21.35
CA LEU A 207 11.27 -13.55 -20.29
C LEU A 207 12.00 -14.89 -20.21
N LYS A 208 11.46 -15.97 -20.79
CA LYS A 208 12.16 -17.25 -20.97
C LYS A 208 13.11 -17.26 -22.17
N LYS A 209 12.91 -16.36 -23.15
CA LYS A 209 13.81 -16.19 -24.30
C LYS A 209 15.04 -15.32 -24.00
N LEU A 210 15.05 -14.66 -22.83
CA LEU A 210 16.12 -13.74 -22.38
C LEU A 210 17.03 -14.39 -21.31
N GLN A 211 16.87 -15.69 -21.06
CA GLN A 211 17.73 -16.52 -20.22
C GLN A 211 18.37 -17.59 -21.10
#